data_AF-A0A8J3T4P1-F1
#
_entry.id   AF-A0A8J3T4P1-F1
#
_cell.length_a   1.000
_cell.length_b   1.000
_cell.length_c   1.000
_cell.angle_alpha   90.00
_cell.angle_beta   90.00
_cell.angle_gamma   90.00
#
_symmetry.space_group_name_H-M   'P 1'
#
loop_
_entity.id
_entity.type
_entity.pdbx_description
1 polymer ?
#
loop_
_entity_poly.entity_id
_entity_poly.type
_entity_poly.pdbx_seq_one_letter_code
_entity_poly.pdbx_strand_id
1 'polypeptide(L)'
;MQREGLYLVDIVEAARKIASYLEGVSPEVWAADSMRRDAVIWQLSIIGEAVGGISEETRDVTPQIPWKLIRGLRNNVVHRYFSVDWKIVHTAATVNVPELERQVRDLLQRAHPDLFKRLEQQESRESIDSSDVGPTDSSPDTDLH
;
A
#
# COMPACT_ATOMS: atom_id res chain seq x y z
N MET A 1 11.02 -11.36 16.08
CA MET A 1 10.87 -12.49 15.14
C MET A 1 9.45 -12.62 14.61
N GLN A 2 8.46 -13.25 15.26
CA GLN A 2 7.12 -13.42 14.65
C GLN A 2 6.34 -12.11 14.42
N ARG A 3 6.38 -11.17 15.37
CA ARG A 3 5.76 -9.84 15.21
C ARG A 3 6.40 -8.99 14.12
N GLU A 4 7.69 -9.18 13.88
CA GLU A 4 8.41 -8.41 12.87
C GLU A 4 7.99 -8.82 11.45
N GLY A 5 7.82 -10.12 11.20
CA GLY A 5 7.26 -10.61 9.95
C GLY A 5 5.87 -10.05 9.65
N LEU A 6 5.04 -9.78 10.67
CA LEU A 6 3.73 -9.14 10.48
C LEU A 6 3.87 -7.69 10.01
N TYR A 7 4.83 -6.93 10.53
CA TYR A 7 5.10 -5.57 10.02
C TYR A 7 5.56 -5.58 8.56
N LEU A 8 6.38 -6.57 8.17
CA LEU A 8 6.78 -6.72 6.76
C LEU A 8 5.57 -7.03 5.87
N VAL A 9 4.63 -7.85 6.35
CA VAL A 9 3.35 -8.12 5.66
C VAL A 9 2.53 -6.83 5.54
N ASP A 10 2.36 -6.07 6.63
CA ASP A 10 1.61 -4.80 6.63
C ASP A 10 2.16 -3.82 5.58
N ILE A 11 3.49 -3.74 5.44
CA ILE A 11 4.13 -2.87 4.44
C ILE A 11 3.77 -3.32 3.02
N VAL A 12 3.84 -4.62 2.72
CA VAL A 12 3.53 -5.14 1.37
C VAL A 12 2.05 -4.94 1.04
N GLU A 13 1.14 -5.26 1.96
CA GLU A 13 -0.30 -5.07 1.75
C GLU A 13 -0.67 -3.59 1.56
N ALA A 14 -0.10 -2.70 2.38
CA ALA A 14 -0.33 -1.26 2.24
C ALA A 14 0.20 -0.72 0.90
N ALA A 15 1.37 -1.21 0.46
CA ALA A 15 1.94 -0.85 -0.84
C ALA A 15 1.06 -1.33 -2.01
N ARG A 16 0.53 -2.56 -1.95
CA ARG A 16 -0.39 -3.10 -2.96
C ARG A 16 -1.69 -2.31 -3.03
N LYS A 17 -2.26 -1.92 -1.88
CA LYS A 17 -3.43 -1.02 -1.82
C LYS A 17 -3.15 0.34 -2.45
N ILE A 18 -1.99 0.93 -2.19
CA ILE A 18 -1.58 2.18 -2.85
C ILE A 18 -1.54 2.00 -4.37
N ALA A 19 -0.94 0.90 -4.84
CA ALA A 19 -0.87 0.61 -6.27
C ALA A 19 -2.26 0.48 -6.91
N SER A 20 -3.18 -0.25 -6.28
CA SER A 20 -4.55 -0.40 -6.82
C SER A 20 -5.33 0.91 -6.81
N TYR A 21 -5.12 1.79 -5.83
CA TYR A 21 -5.76 3.11 -5.81
C TYR A 21 -5.27 4.02 -6.94
N LEU A 22 -4.06 3.79 -7.45
CA LEU A 22 -3.41 4.63 -8.46
C LEU A 22 -3.44 4.03 -9.87
N GLU A 23 -3.99 2.81 -10.02
CA GLU A 23 -4.10 2.15 -11.31
C GLU A 23 -4.98 2.95 -12.28
N GLY A 24 -4.44 3.28 -13.46
CA GLY A 24 -5.14 4.04 -14.49
C GLY A 24 -5.46 5.50 -14.11
N VAL A 25 -4.93 6.01 -13.01
CA VAL A 25 -5.24 7.37 -12.52
C VAL A 25 -4.39 8.41 -13.24
N SER A 26 -5.06 9.37 -13.89
CA SER A 26 -4.37 10.51 -14.51
C SER A 26 -3.98 11.57 -13.45
N PRO A 27 -3.01 12.45 -13.75
CA PRO A 27 -2.64 13.55 -12.86
C PRO A 27 -3.82 14.46 -12.49
N GLU A 28 -4.76 14.67 -13.40
CA GLU A 28 -5.96 15.52 -13.20
C GLU A 28 -6.94 14.85 -12.23
N VAL A 29 -7.14 13.53 -12.36
CA VAL A 29 -8.00 12.78 -11.45
C VAL A 29 -7.36 12.75 -10.05
N TRP A 30 -6.06 12.49 -9.95
CA TRP A 30 -5.33 12.63 -8.69
C TRP A 30 -5.43 14.04 -8.12
N ALA A 31 -5.46 15.07 -8.98
CA ALA A 31 -5.56 16.46 -8.56
C ALA A 31 -6.88 16.80 -7.85
N ALA A 32 -7.97 16.16 -8.29
CA ALA A 32 -9.34 16.46 -7.86
C ALA A 32 -9.91 15.48 -6.82
N ASP A 33 -9.32 14.29 -6.69
CA ASP A 33 -9.86 13.22 -5.83
C ASP A 33 -9.25 13.24 -4.42
N SER A 34 -9.92 13.94 -3.49
CA SER A 34 -9.50 14.00 -2.09
C SER A 34 -9.60 12.65 -1.39
N MET A 35 -10.59 11.82 -1.71
CA MET A 35 -10.80 10.53 -1.07
C MET A 35 -9.65 9.56 -1.39
N ARG A 36 -9.22 9.52 -2.66
CA ARG A 36 -8.05 8.73 -3.07
C ARG A 36 -6.77 9.21 -2.39
N ARG A 37 -6.57 10.52 -2.29
CA ARG A 37 -5.43 11.11 -1.58
C ARG A 37 -5.39 10.72 -0.11
N ASP A 38 -6.53 10.80 0.57
CA ASP A 38 -6.66 10.43 1.97
C ASP A 38 -6.41 8.91 2.16
N ALA A 39 -6.91 8.09 1.23
CA ALA A 39 -6.64 6.65 1.23
C ALA A 39 -5.14 6.33 1.05
N VAL A 40 -4.45 7.01 0.14
CA VAL A 40 -2.98 6.87 -0.04
C VAL A 40 -2.23 7.32 1.22
N ILE A 41 -2.63 8.44 1.81
CA ILE A 41 -2.06 8.99 3.05
C ILE A 41 -2.20 8.00 4.21
N TRP A 42 -3.35 7.36 4.32
CA TRP A 42 -3.59 6.32 5.32
C TRP A 42 -2.65 5.13 5.15
N GLN A 43 -2.51 4.60 3.92
CA GLN A 43 -1.60 3.48 3.67
C GLN A 43 -0.13 3.86 3.89
N LEU A 44 0.29 5.08 3.52
CA LEU A 44 1.64 5.59 3.82
C LEU A 44 1.89 5.68 5.32
N SER A 45 0.87 5.99 6.11
CA SER A 45 0.96 6.03 7.57
C SER A 45 1.11 4.63 8.17
N ILE A 46 0.40 3.63 7.64
CA ILE A 46 0.57 2.21 8.00
C ILE A 46 2.02 1.76 7.72
N ILE A 47 2.54 2.07 6.53
CA ILE A 47 3.93 1.76 6.18
C ILE A 47 4.91 2.39 7.18
N GLY A 48 4.72 3.68 7.52
CA GLY A 48 5.57 4.37 8.49
C GLY A 48 5.53 3.74 9.89
N GLU A 49 4.35 3.32 10.35
CA GLU A 49 4.17 2.64 11.64
C GLU A 49 4.81 1.25 11.65
N ALA A 50 4.56 0.44 10.61
CA ALA A 50 5.13 -0.89 10.48
C ALA A 50 6.66 -0.84 10.41
N VAL A 51 7.23 0.13 9.68
CA VAL A 51 8.67 0.39 9.71
C VAL A 51 9.15 0.74 11.12
N GLY A 52 8.35 1.42 11.94
CA GLY A 52 8.61 1.65 13.35
C GLY A 52 8.94 0.37 14.14
N GLY A 53 8.20 -0.70 13.86
CA GLY A 53 8.29 -2.00 14.53
C GLY A 53 9.39 -2.96 14.04
N ILE A 54 10.09 -2.63 12.96
CA ILE A 54 11.25 -3.41 12.48
C ILE A 54 12.43 -3.27 13.45
N SER A 55 13.19 -4.33 13.68
CA SER A 55 14.38 -4.31 14.55
C SER A 55 15.55 -3.55 13.89
N GLU A 56 16.54 -3.14 14.69
CA GLU A 56 17.76 -2.52 14.16
C GLU A 56 18.59 -3.54 13.34
N GLU A 57 18.70 -4.78 13.81
CA GLU A 57 19.37 -5.88 13.10
C GLU A 57 18.85 -6.07 11.67
N THR A 58 17.52 -6.14 11.51
CA THR A 58 16.90 -6.27 10.18
C THR A 58 17.19 -5.06 9.28
N ARG A 59 17.24 -3.85 9.86
CA ARG A 59 17.57 -2.64 9.10
C ARG A 59 19.02 -2.62 8.65
N ASP A 60 19.92 -3.08 9.50
CA ASP A 60 21.37 -3.09 9.24
C ASP A 60 21.74 -4.08 8.11
N VAL A 61 21.01 -5.19 8.00
CA VAL A 61 21.18 -6.16 6.89
C VAL A 61 20.46 -5.76 5.61
N THR A 62 19.69 -4.66 5.64
CA THR A 62 19.00 -4.09 4.47
C THR A 62 19.19 -2.57 4.34
N PRO A 63 20.44 -2.08 4.25
CA PRO A 63 20.75 -0.65 4.27
C PRO A 63 20.30 0.09 2.99
N GLN A 64 19.96 -0.63 1.92
CA GLN A 64 19.39 -0.07 0.70
C GLN A 64 17.99 0.50 0.89
N ILE A 65 17.25 0.03 1.91
CA ILE A 65 15.94 0.56 2.26
C ILE A 65 16.15 1.81 3.14
N PRO A 66 15.59 2.99 2.77
CA PRO A 66 15.77 4.22 3.53
C PRO A 66 14.88 4.26 4.79
N TRP A 67 15.09 3.32 5.73
CA TRP A 67 14.23 3.10 6.91
C TRP A 67 13.97 4.35 7.74
N LYS A 68 14.99 5.20 7.95
CA LYS A 68 14.85 6.45 8.73
C LYS A 68 13.90 7.44 8.06
N LEU A 69 13.96 7.53 6.73
CA LEU A 69 13.06 8.38 5.94
C LEU A 69 11.62 7.86 6.03
N ILE A 70 11.44 6.55 5.81
CA ILE A 70 10.12 5.90 5.77
C ILE A 70 9.43 5.98 7.14
N ARG A 71 10.17 5.75 8.24
CA ARG A 71 9.66 5.94 9.60
C ARG A 71 9.16 7.38 9.83
N GLY A 72 9.81 8.36 9.19
CA GLY A 72 9.41 9.76 9.23
C GLY A 72 8.12 10.07 8.47
N LEU A 73 7.62 9.19 7.59
CA LEU A 73 6.40 9.42 6.81
C LEU A 73 5.19 9.62 7.70
N ARG A 74 4.99 8.78 8.72
CA ARG A 74 3.89 8.94 9.69
C ARG A 74 3.87 10.35 10.28
N ASN A 75 5.04 10.83 10.73
CA ASN A 75 5.16 12.15 11.34
C ASN A 75 4.95 13.27 10.31
N ASN A 76 5.46 13.13 9.09
CA ASN A 76 5.32 14.15 8.07
C ASN A 76 3.87 14.28 7.59
N VAL A 77 3.23 13.15 7.29
CA VAL A 77 1.84 13.06 6.81
C VAL A 77 0.85 13.55 7.86
N VAL A 78 1.03 13.16 9.13
CA VAL A 78 0.12 13.55 10.22
C VAL A 78 0.38 14.99 10.70
N HIS A 79 1.63 15.47 10.77
CA HIS A 79 1.90 16.81 11.30
C HIS A 79 1.82 17.93 10.26
N ARG A 80 1.95 17.61 8.96
CA ARG A 80 1.86 18.59 7.88
C ARG A 80 0.61 18.40 7.02
N TYR A 81 -0.43 17.75 7.54
CA TYR A 81 -1.67 17.48 6.80
C TYR A 81 -2.32 18.75 6.19
N PHE A 82 -2.14 19.91 6.84
CA PHE A 82 -2.60 21.22 6.37
C PHE A 82 -1.70 21.88 5.29
N SER A 83 -0.56 21.28 4.96
CA SER A 83 0.40 21.75 3.96
C SER A 83 1.07 20.58 3.23
N VAL A 84 0.29 19.54 2.94
CA VAL A 84 0.77 18.37 2.18
C VAL A 84 1.03 18.79 0.75
N ASP A 85 2.26 18.58 0.31
CA ASP A 85 2.59 18.65 -1.11
C ASP A 85 2.14 17.35 -1.80
N TRP A 86 0.99 17.43 -2.48
CA TRP A 86 0.40 16.29 -3.18
C TRP A 86 1.25 15.76 -4.33
N LYS A 87 2.22 16.54 -4.85
CA LYS A 87 3.18 16.04 -5.85
C LYS A 87 4.23 15.15 -5.19
N ILE A 88 4.68 15.51 -3.99
CA ILE A 88 5.61 14.68 -3.21
C ILE A 88 4.92 13.37 -2.81
N VAL A 89 3.67 13.44 -2.33
CA VAL A 89 2.90 12.24 -1.97
C VAL A 89 2.69 11.33 -3.18
N HIS A 90 2.32 11.90 -4.33
CA HIS A 90 2.17 11.13 -5.56
C HIS A 90 3.47 10.46 -5.97
N THR A 91 4.60 11.17 -5.89
CA THR A 91 5.93 10.61 -6.20
C THR A 91 6.29 9.47 -5.23
N ALA A 92 6.07 9.67 -3.94
CA ALA A 92 6.27 8.63 -2.94
C ALA A 92 5.45 7.38 -3.26
N ALA A 93 4.17 7.57 -3.57
CA ALA A 93 3.23 6.48 -3.84
C ALA A 93 3.48 5.75 -5.18
N THR A 94 3.92 6.46 -6.22
CA THR A 94 4.11 5.88 -7.57
C THR A 94 5.53 5.40 -7.86
N VAL A 95 6.54 5.93 -7.15
CA VAL A 95 7.94 5.61 -7.40
C VAL A 95 8.57 4.88 -6.21
N ASN A 96 8.46 5.45 -5.00
CA ASN A 96 9.19 4.92 -3.84
C ASN A 96 8.51 3.70 -3.23
N VAL A 97 7.18 3.70 -3.13
CA VAL A 97 6.40 2.60 -2.55
C VAL A 97 6.53 1.31 -3.35
N PRO A 98 6.48 1.31 -4.71
CA PRO A 98 6.72 0.08 -5.48
C PRO A 98 8.12 -0.51 -5.31
N GLU A 99 9.15 0.34 -5.17
CA GLU A 99 10.50 -0.14 -4.85
C GLU A 99 10.55 -0.76 -3.45
N LEU A 100 9.96 -0.08 -2.46
CA LEU A 100 9.89 -0.57 -1.09
C LEU A 100 9.17 -1.92 -1.01
N GLU A 101 8.05 -2.07 -1.72
CA GLU A 101 7.29 -3.32 -1.80
C GLU A 101 8.18 -4.48 -2.25
N ARG A 102 8.93 -4.31 -3.35
CA ARG A 102 9.85 -5.35 -3.84
C ARG A 102 10.89 -5.72 -2.80
N GLN A 103 11.56 -4.71 -2.23
CA GLN A 103 12.64 -4.92 -1.26
C GLN A 103 12.15 -5.63 0.02
N VAL A 104 10.97 -5.24 0.51
CA VAL A 104 10.36 -5.82 1.71
C VAL A 104 9.80 -7.22 1.43
N ARG A 105 9.21 -7.45 0.26
CA ARG A 105 8.75 -8.77 -0.16
C ARG A 105 9.91 -9.77 -0.23
N ASP A 106 11.03 -9.37 -0.82
CA ASP A 106 12.24 -10.20 -0.90
C ASP A 106 12.83 -10.48 0.50
N LEU A 107 12.75 -9.52 1.42
CA LEU A 107 13.13 -9.71 2.81
C LEU A 107 12.18 -10.68 3.53
N LEU A 108 10.87 -10.52 3.35
CA LEU A 108 9.86 -11.40 3.93
C LEU A 108 10.02 -12.84 3.44
N GLN A 109 10.30 -13.04 2.15
CA GLN A 109 10.53 -14.37 1.59
C GLN A 109 11.75 -15.07 2.22
N ARG A 110 12.83 -14.33 2.47
CA ARG A 110 14.07 -14.88 3.06
C ARG A 110 13.97 -15.10 4.57
N ALA A 111 13.39 -14.15 5.30
CA ALA A 111 13.36 -14.17 6.77
C ALA A 111 12.13 -14.91 7.34
N HIS A 112 11.00 -14.91 6.61
CA HIS A 112 9.71 -15.45 7.06
C HIS A 112 8.94 -16.16 5.92
N PRO A 113 9.49 -17.25 5.35
CA PRO A 113 8.92 -17.91 4.17
C PRO A 113 7.48 -18.41 4.36
N ASP A 114 7.07 -18.76 5.58
CA ASP A 114 5.70 -19.19 5.86
C ASP A 114 4.69 -18.04 5.78
N LEU A 115 5.06 -16.84 6.23
CA LEU A 115 4.22 -15.66 6.11
C LEU A 115 4.15 -15.18 4.65
N PHE A 116 5.28 -15.23 3.95
CA PHE A 116 5.33 -14.95 2.52
C PHE A 116 4.36 -15.84 1.72
N LYS A 117 4.39 -17.16 1.94
CA LYS A 117 3.46 -18.08 1.26
C LYS A 117 1.98 -17.75 1.52
N ARG A 118 1.62 -17.35 2.74
CA ARG A 118 0.24 -16.99 3.09
C ARG A 118 -0.19 -15.71 2.37
N LEU A 119 0.68 -14.71 2.34
CA LEU A 119 0.44 -13.44 1.65
C LEU A 119 0.14 -13.67 0.15
N GLU A 120 0.98 -14.47 -0.54
CA GLU A 120 0.80 -14.78 -1.96
C GLU A 120 -0.48 -15.60 -2.25
N GLN A 121 -0.87 -16.49 -1.31
CA GLN A 121 -2.11 -17.26 -1.42
C GLN A 121 -3.37 -16.40 -1.27
N GLN A 122 -3.32 -15.33 -0.47
CA GLN A 122 -4.43 -14.39 -0.33
C GLN A 122 -4.63 -13.59 -1.63
N GLU A 123 -3.55 -13.06 -2.20
CA GLU A 123 -3.59 -12.30 -3.45
C GLU A 123 -4.12 -13.14 -4.63
N SER A 124 -3.70 -14.42 -4.71
CA SER A 124 -4.21 -15.35 -5.71
C SER A 124 -5.72 -15.57 -5.59
N ARG A 125 -6.29 -15.51 -4.38
CA ARG A 125 -7.74 -15.67 -4.17
C ARG A 125 -8.51 -14.40 -4.53
N GLU A 126 -8.00 -13.23 -4.17
CA GLU A 126 -8.63 -11.94 -4.47
C GLU A 126 -8.64 -11.64 -5.99
N SER A 127 -7.60 -12.06 -6.71
CA SER A 127 -7.54 -11.92 -8.18
C SER A 127 -8.57 -12.77 -8.94
N ILE A 128 -8.98 -13.91 -8.38
CA ILE A 128 -9.99 -14.80 -8.98
C ILE A 128 -11.39 -14.22 -8.75
N ASP A 129 -11.67 -13.70 -7.54
CA ASP A 129 -12.99 -13.17 -7.16
C ASP A 129 -13.34 -11.87 -7.90
N SER A 130 -12.37 -10.99 -8.18
CA SER A 130 -12.59 -9.76 -8.95
C SER A 130 -13.01 -9.99 -10.41
N SER A 131 -12.85 -11.21 -10.93
CA SER A 131 -13.23 -11.56 -12.31
C SER A 131 -14.65 -12.11 -12.47
N ASP A 132 -15.39 -12.34 -11.37
CA ASP A 132 -16.72 -12.97 -11.36
C ASP A 132 -17.89 -11.99 -11.12
N VAL A 133 -17.65 -10.67 -11.26
CA VAL A 133 -18.76 -9.69 -11.34
C VAL A 133 -19.34 -9.74 -12.74
N GLY A 134 -20.16 -10.76 -13.00
CA GLY A 134 -21.00 -10.85 -14.20
C GLY A 134 -21.92 -9.64 -14.33
N PRO A 135 -22.41 -9.32 -15.55
CA PRO A 135 -23.21 -8.14 -15.78
C PRO A 135 -24.48 -8.22 -14.93
N THR A 136 -24.61 -7.32 -13.95
CA THR A 136 -25.88 -7.05 -13.29
C THR A 136 -26.83 -6.51 -14.34
N ASP A 137 -27.68 -7.38 -14.88
CA ASP A 137 -28.80 -7.04 -15.73
C ASP A 137 -29.67 -6.01 -15.01
N SER A 138 -29.46 -4.75 -15.37
CA SER A 138 -30.33 -3.64 -15.01
C SER A 138 -31.34 -3.52 -16.14
N SER A 139 -32.46 -4.24 -15.99
CA SER A 139 -33.67 -3.95 -16.76
C SER A 139 -34.52 -2.95 -15.99
N PRO A 140 -34.66 -1.69 -16.46
CA PRO A 140 -35.77 -0.85 -16.05
C PRO A 140 -36.84 -0.97 -17.13
N ASP A 141 -38.00 -1.55 -16.83
CA ASP A 141 -39.19 -1.12 -17.57
C ASP A 141 -40.40 -1.01 -16.65
N THR A 142 -40.82 0.24 -16.56
CA THR A 142 -41.97 0.74 -15.85
C THR A 142 -43.11 0.71 -16.84
N ASP A 143 -44.00 -0.27 -16.75
CA ASP A 143 -45.28 -0.20 -17.46
C ASP A 143 -46.39 0.19 -16.49
N LEU A 144 -46.69 1.50 -16.54
CA LEU A 144 -47.94 2.11 -16.14
C LEU A 144 -49.04 1.65 -17.10
N HIS A 145 -50.05 0.93 -16.61
CA HIS A 145 -51.44 1.03 -17.07
C HIS A 145 -52.40 0.74 -15.90
#